data_AF-A0A6N2CPG8-F1
#
_entry.id   AF-A0A6N2CPG8-F1
#
_cell.length_a   1.000
_cell.length_b   1.000
_cell.length_c   1.000
_cell.angle_alpha   90.00
_cell.angle_beta   90.00
_cell.angle_gamma   90.00
#
_symmetry.space_group_name_H-M   'P 1'
#
loop_
_entity.id
_entity.type
_entity.pdbx_description
1 polymer ?
#
loop_
_entity_poly.entity_id
_entity_poly.type
_entity_poly.pdbx_seq_one_letter_code
_entity_poly.pdbx_strand_id
1 'polypeptide(L)'
;MIAWITLTTADIEDYLVGAQVSALRTAALSPGQGDPVSEAIADISAEIRNYIRGCSSNVLSATAGTIPPELKRHAAALIIEAAQPRLKLRLSDDQKDAAENARRLLRDIAACKYPVASPTDPESQPADQGATVTPTISGRTKRYGRDSQDGI
;
A
#
# COMPACT_ATOMS: atom_id res chain seq x y z
N MET A 1 2.60 10.37 14.49
CA MET A 1 3.37 9.19 14.05
C MET A 1 2.87 8.01 14.84
N ILE A 2 2.61 6.88 14.20
CA ILE A 2 2.10 5.67 14.85
C ILE A 2 2.91 4.45 14.41
N ALA A 3 3.09 3.49 15.30
CA ALA A 3 3.67 2.20 14.90
C ALA A 3 2.69 1.50 13.97
N TRP A 4 3.14 1.22 12.74
CA TRP A 4 2.39 0.37 11.83
C TRP A 4 2.36 -1.06 12.39
N ILE A 5 1.26 -1.77 12.12
CA ILE A 5 1.01 -3.10 12.67
C ILE A 5 1.29 -4.17 11.62
N THR A 6 1.74 -5.33 12.08
CA THR A 6 1.78 -6.56 11.26
C THR A 6 0.49 -7.31 11.50
N LEU A 7 -0.26 -7.60 10.44
CA LEU A 7 -1.45 -8.44 10.54
C LEU A 7 -1.04 -9.89 10.77
N THR A 8 -1.68 -10.53 11.74
CA THR A 8 -1.53 -11.95 12.02
C THR A 8 -2.81 -12.70 11.72
N THR A 9 -2.72 -14.03 11.57
CA THR A 9 -3.90 -14.88 11.39
C THR A 9 -4.90 -14.74 12.54
N ALA A 10 -4.41 -14.50 13.76
CA ALA A 10 -5.26 -14.28 14.95
C ALA A 10 -6.13 -13.02 14.82
N ASP A 11 -5.59 -11.94 14.24
CA ASP A 11 -6.37 -10.71 14.00
C ASP A 11 -7.52 -10.93 13.02
N ILE A 12 -7.37 -11.90 12.10
CA ILE A 12 -8.41 -12.30 11.14
C ILE A 12 -9.42 -13.24 11.81
N GLU A 13 -8.97 -14.15 12.67
CA GLU A 13 -9.87 -15.02 13.46
C GLU A 13 -10.83 -14.21 14.33
N ASP A 14 -10.37 -13.12 14.95
CA ASP A 14 -11.21 -12.21 15.75
C ASP A 14 -12.30 -11.52 14.92
N TYR A 15 -12.09 -11.38 13.62
CA TYR A 15 -13.05 -10.73 12.71
C TYR A 15 -14.02 -11.72 12.06
N LEU A 16 -13.72 -13.02 12.11
CA LEU A 16 -14.48 -14.06 11.44
C LEU A 16 -15.56 -14.67 12.34
N VAL A 17 -16.67 -15.09 11.71
CA VAL A 17 -17.73 -15.82 12.42
C VAL A 17 -17.24 -17.24 12.72
N GLY A 18 -17.70 -17.87 13.81
CA GLY A 18 -17.20 -19.17 14.27
C GLY A 18 -17.14 -20.29 13.21
N ALA A 19 -18.07 -20.31 12.25
CA ALA A 19 -18.03 -21.25 11.12
C ALA A 19 -16.83 -21.01 10.19
N GLN A 20 -16.44 -19.76 9.94
CA GLN A 20 -15.28 -19.40 9.12
C GLN A 20 -13.98 -19.71 9.86
N VAL A 21 -13.93 -19.49 11.18
CA VAL A 21 -12.79 -19.88 12.04
C VAL A 21 -12.59 -21.40 12.02
N SER A 22 -13.67 -22.19 12.07
CA SER A 22 -13.55 -23.66 11.96
C SER A 22 -13.02 -24.14 10.60
N ALA A 23 -13.43 -23.49 9.51
CA ALA A 23 -12.96 -23.82 8.18
C ALA A 23 -11.48 -23.46 8.00
N LEU A 24 -11.05 -22.33 8.56
CA LEU A 24 -9.65 -21.94 8.58
C LEU A 24 -8.76 -22.94 9.30
N ARG A 25 -9.15 -23.32 10.52
CA ARG A 25 -8.41 -24.34 11.27
C ARG A 25 -8.35 -25.66 10.53
N THR A 26 -9.42 -26.03 9.83
CA THR A 26 -9.45 -27.26 9.02
C THR A 26 -8.50 -27.18 7.82
N ALA A 27 -8.46 -26.04 7.13
CA ALA A 27 -7.55 -25.83 6.00
C ALA A 27 -6.08 -25.85 6.43
N ALA A 28 -5.75 -25.23 7.57
CA ALA A 28 -4.41 -25.24 8.14
C ALA A 28 -3.90 -26.65 8.52
N LEU A 29 -4.80 -27.60 8.79
CA LEU A 29 -4.47 -28.98 9.14
C LEU A 29 -4.27 -29.90 7.93
N SER A 30 -4.58 -29.45 6.72
CA SER A 30 -4.49 -30.29 5.52
C SER A 30 -3.03 -30.42 5.06
N PRO A 31 -2.46 -31.65 5.00
CA PRO A 31 -1.04 -31.82 4.72
C PRO A 31 -0.68 -31.37 3.29
N GLY A 32 0.30 -30.47 3.19
CA GLY A 32 0.89 -30.01 1.92
C GLY A 32 0.31 -28.72 1.34
N GLN A 33 -0.71 -28.10 1.96
CA GLN A 33 -1.15 -26.75 1.59
C GLN A 33 -0.60 -25.71 2.57
N GLY A 34 -0.04 -24.62 2.04
CA GLY A 34 0.29 -23.45 2.84
C GLY A 34 -0.98 -22.79 3.38
N ASP A 35 -0.88 -22.11 4.52
CA ASP A 35 -2.01 -21.51 5.19
C ASP A 35 -2.62 -20.40 4.29
N PRO A 36 -3.84 -20.58 3.74
CA PRO A 36 -4.36 -19.70 2.68
C PRO A 36 -4.56 -18.26 3.16
N VAL A 37 -4.73 -18.06 4.47
CA VAL A 37 -4.81 -16.72 5.08
C VAL A 37 -3.46 -16.06 5.18
N SER A 38 -2.39 -16.82 5.45
CA SER A 38 -1.04 -16.25 5.54
C SER A 38 -0.57 -15.68 4.19
N GLU A 39 -0.87 -16.37 3.10
CA GLU A 39 -0.62 -15.91 1.74
C GLU A 39 -1.47 -14.67 1.41
N ALA A 40 -2.76 -14.70 1.74
CA ALA A 40 -3.64 -13.55 1.54
C ALA A 40 -3.21 -12.32 2.37
N ILE A 41 -2.70 -12.51 3.60
CA ILE A 41 -2.13 -11.42 4.41
C ILE A 41 -0.94 -10.79 3.69
N ALA A 42 -0.02 -11.61 3.15
CA ALA A 42 1.15 -11.11 2.44
C ALA A 42 0.75 -10.32 1.18
N ASP A 43 -0.14 -10.87 0.37
CA ASP A 43 -0.60 -10.25 -0.87
C ASP A 43 -1.34 -8.93 -0.60
N ILE A 44 -2.31 -8.93 0.32
CA ILE A 44 -3.11 -7.73 0.63
C ILE A 44 -2.26 -6.67 1.33
N SER A 45 -1.32 -7.05 2.21
CA SER A 45 -0.43 -6.07 2.83
C SER A 45 0.47 -5.39 1.79
N ALA A 46 0.97 -6.13 0.79
CA ALA A 46 1.72 -5.57 -0.33
C ALA A 46 0.84 -4.66 -1.20
N GLU A 47 -0.41 -5.07 -1.48
CA GLU A 47 -1.38 -4.28 -2.24
C GLU A 47 -1.68 -2.93 -1.55
N ILE A 48 -2.00 -2.94 -0.25
CA ILE A 48 -2.26 -1.71 0.53
C ILE A 48 -1.05 -0.77 0.48
N ARG A 49 0.16 -1.31 0.64
CA ARG A 49 1.40 -0.51 0.54
C ARG A 49 1.57 0.11 -0.84
N ASN A 50 1.19 -0.59 -1.91
CA ASN A 50 1.21 -0.03 -3.27
C ASN A 50 0.21 1.12 -3.44
N TYR A 51 -1.01 1.03 -2.88
CA TYR A 51 -1.95 2.15 -2.89
C TYR A 51 -1.43 3.35 -2.11
N ILE A 52 -0.83 3.13 -0.94
CA ILE A 52 -0.22 4.21 -0.14
C ILE A 52 0.90 4.88 -0.93
N ARG A 53 1.75 4.10 -1.61
CA ARG A 53 2.82 4.60 -2.51
C ARG A 53 2.30 5.46 -3.66
N GLY A 54 1.06 5.23 -4.09
CA GLY A 54 0.43 6.00 -5.18
C GLY A 54 0.29 7.49 -4.89
N CYS A 55 0.25 7.87 -3.60
CA CYS A 55 0.23 9.27 -3.19
C CYS A 55 1.61 9.74 -2.74
N SER A 56 2.17 10.74 -3.43
CA SER A 56 3.50 11.30 -3.13
C SER A 56 3.63 11.97 -1.76
N SER A 57 2.51 12.30 -1.11
CA SER A 57 2.49 12.90 0.24
C SER A 57 2.55 11.86 1.35
N ASN A 58 2.32 10.58 1.05
CA ASN A 58 2.34 9.51 2.04
C ASN A 58 3.74 8.93 2.20
N VAL A 59 4.06 8.49 3.41
CA VAL A 59 5.33 7.86 3.75
C VAL A 59 5.09 6.40 4.12
N LEU A 60 5.86 5.50 3.52
CA LEU A 60 5.81 4.06 3.81
C LEU A 60 6.68 3.72 5.02
N SER A 61 6.34 2.65 5.73
CA SER A 61 7.23 2.13 6.77
C SER A 61 8.37 1.30 6.15
N ALA A 62 9.57 1.38 6.73
CA ALA A 62 10.70 0.55 6.29
C ALA A 62 10.45 -0.95 6.53
N THR A 63 9.61 -1.29 7.51
CA THR A 63 9.26 -2.69 7.79
C THR A 63 8.27 -3.21 6.75
N ALA A 64 8.67 -4.21 5.96
CA ALA A 64 7.80 -4.88 4.99
C ALA A 64 6.62 -5.60 5.68
N GLY A 65 5.47 -5.69 5.01
CA GLY A 65 4.27 -6.37 5.52
C GLY A 65 3.51 -5.63 6.62
N THR A 66 3.95 -4.44 7.01
CA THR A 66 3.23 -3.59 7.97
C THR A 66 2.23 -2.68 7.29
N ILE A 67 1.13 -2.38 7.97
CA ILE A 67 0.07 -1.47 7.54
C ILE A 67 -0.29 -0.46 8.64
N PRO A 68 -0.87 0.70 8.28
CA PRO A 68 -1.43 1.64 9.24
C PRO A 68 -2.54 0.98 10.09
N PRO A 69 -2.59 1.22 11.41
CA PRO A 69 -3.58 0.59 12.29
C PRO A 69 -5.03 0.98 11.97
N GLU A 70 -5.27 2.19 11.44
CA GLU A 70 -6.60 2.59 10.97
C GLU A 70 -7.12 1.72 9.82
N LEU A 71 -6.22 1.13 9.02
CA LEU A 71 -6.58 0.26 7.90
C LEU A 71 -6.75 -1.20 8.32
N LYS A 72 -6.51 -1.56 9.59
CA LYS A 72 -6.62 -2.94 10.09
C LYS A 72 -7.94 -3.61 9.68
N ARG A 73 -9.07 -2.92 9.90
CA ARG A 73 -10.40 -3.44 9.60
C ARG A 73 -10.65 -3.60 8.10
N HIS A 74 -10.19 -2.65 7.30
CA HIS A 74 -10.33 -2.69 5.85
C HIS A 74 -9.46 -3.77 5.22
N ALA A 75 -8.23 -3.92 5.71
CA ALA A 75 -7.32 -4.99 5.32
C ALA A 75 -7.90 -6.37 5.67
N ALA A 76 -8.46 -6.54 6.87
CA ALA A 76 -9.12 -7.78 7.27
C ALA A 76 -10.28 -8.16 6.32
N ALA A 77 -11.12 -7.19 5.93
CA ALA A 77 -12.20 -7.44 4.98
C ALA A 77 -11.69 -7.94 3.60
N LEU A 78 -10.63 -7.34 3.07
CA LEU A 78 -10.01 -7.75 1.81
C LEU A 78 -9.35 -9.14 1.89
N ILE A 79 -8.67 -9.43 3.01
CA ILE A 79 -8.06 -10.74 3.25
C ILE A 79 -9.14 -11.82 3.28
N ILE A 80 -10.26 -11.56 3.95
CA ILE A 80 -11.37 -12.50 4.05
C ILE A 80 -11.98 -12.75 2.66
N GLU A 81 -12.16 -11.69 1.87
CA GLU A 81 -12.66 -11.79 0.50
C GLU A 81 -11.75 -12.65 -0.39
N ALA A 82 -10.42 -12.49 -0.25
CA ALA A 82 -9.43 -13.26 -1.00
C ALA A 82 -9.31 -14.72 -0.51
N ALA A 83 -9.43 -14.95 0.79
CA ALA A 83 -9.23 -16.28 1.41
C ALA A 83 -10.47 -17.18 1.33
N GLN A 84 -11.69 -16.64 1.52
CA GLN A 84 -12.92 -17.44 1.52
C GLN A 84 -13.20 -18.28 0.27
N PRO A 85 -13.00 -17.80 -0.98
CA PRO A 85 -13.22 -18.64 -2.15
C PRO A 85 -12.27 -19.84 -2.21
N ARG A 86 -11.05 -19.72 -1.65
CA ARG A 86 -10.11 -20.83 -1.52
C ARG A 86 -10.60 -21.89 -0.52
N LEU A 87 -11.35 -21.46 0.49
CA LEU A 87 -11.97 -22.32 1.51
C LEU A 87 -13.35 -22.86 1.10
N LYS A 88 -13.81 -22.58 -0.14
CA LYS A 88 -15.15 -22.91 -0.63
C LYS A 88 -16.29 -22.34 0.24
N LEU A 89 -16.00 -21.27 0.97
CA LEU A 89 -17.00 -20.55 1.76
C LEU A 89 -17.65 -19.45 0.90
N ARG A 90 -18.94 -19.23 1.13
CA ARG A 90 -19.64 -18.09 0.51
C ARG A 90 -19.44 -16.85 1.37
N LEU A 91 -19.11 -15.74 0.71
CA LEU A 91 -19.13 -14.42 1.31
C LEU A 91 -20.57 -14.00 1.57
N SER A 92 -20.82 -13.46 2.76
CA SER A 92 -22.06 -12.72 3.03
C SER A 92 -22.07 -11.41 2.26
N ASP A 93 -23.25 -10.83 2.05
CA ASP A 93 -23.35 -9.53 1.37
C ASP A 93 -22.66 -8.43 2.19
N ASP A 94 -22.75 -8.46 3.53
CA ASP A 94 -22.00 -7.55 4.41
C ASP A 94 -20.48 -7.61 4.20
N GLN A 95 -19.94 -8.80 3.92
CA GLN A 95 -18.50 -8.98 3.68
C GLN A 95 -18.08 -8.43 2.33
N LYS A 96 -18.93 -8.56 1.30
CA LYS A 96 -18.70 -7.94 0.00
C LYS A 96 -18.75 -6.42 0.10
N ASP A 97 -19.75 -5.88 0.79
CA ASP A 97 -19.90 -4.44 0.99
C ASP A 97 -18.70 -3.87 1.77
N ALA A 98 -18.22 -4.59 2.80
CA ALA A 98 -17.03 -4.21 3.54
C ALA A 98 -15.77 -4.20 2.67
N ALA A 99 -15.62 -5.18 1.78
CA ALA A 99 -14.49 -5.26 0.85
C ALA A 99 -14.56 -4.17 -0.23
N GLU A 100 -15.75 -3.88 -0.79
CA GLU A 100 -15.93 -2.78 -1.73
C GLU A 100 -15.61 -1.42 -1.11
N ASN A 101 -16.08 -1.20 0.12
CA ASN A 101 -15.77 0.02 0.87
C ASN A 101 -14.25 0.14 1.15
N ALA A 102 -13.59 -0.97 1.51
CA ALA A 102 -12.14 -1.00 1.66
C ALA A 102 -11.41 -0.63 0.36
N ARG A 103 -11.79 -1.20 -0.79
CA ARG A 103 -11.22 -0.84 -2.10
C ARG A 103 -11.47 0.62 -2.47
N ARG A 104 -12.63 1.17 -2.12
CA ARG A 104 -12.94 2.59 -2.34
C ARG A 104 -11.99 3.48 -1.54
N LEU A 105 -11.81 3.19 -0.26
CA LEU A 105 -10.89 3.93 0.61
C LEU A 105 -9.45 3.84 0.08
N LEU A 106 -8.98 2.67 -0.34
CA LEU A 106 -7.64 2.50 -0.91
C LEU A 106 -7.43 3.33 -2.18
N ARG A 107 -8.47 3.43 -3.03
CA ARG A 107 -8.45 4.34 -4.19
C ARG A 107 -8.40 5.82 -3.78
N ASP A 108 -9.11 6.22 -2.74
CA ASP A 108 -9.07 7.59 -2.23
C ASP A 108 -7.70 7.93 -1.60
N ILE A 109 -7.06 6.96 -0.93
CA ILE A 109 -5.68 7.07 -0.42
C ILE A 109 -4.69 7.27 -1.58
N ALA A 110 -4.78 6.45 -2.63
CA ALA A 110 -3.92 6.59 -3.81
C ALA A 110 -4.17 7.92 -4.56
N ALA A 111 -5.39 8.43 -4.51
CA ALA A 111 -5.74 9.74 -5.07
C ALA A 111 -5.37 10.93 -4.16
N CYS A 112 -4.63 10.71 -3.07
CA CYS A 112 -4.28 11.71 -2.06
C CYS A 112 -5.49 12.42 -1.42
N LYS A 113 -6.68 11.81 -1.44
CA LYS A 113 -7.91 12.38 -0.84
C LYS A 113 -8.10 12.00 0.61
N TYR A 114 -7.43 10.93 1.05
CA TYR A 114 -7.47 10.45 2.42
C TYR A 114 -6.05 10.37 2.99
N PRO A 115 -5.71 11.16 4.02
CA PRO A 115 -4.40 11.11 4.65
C PRO A 115 -4.26 9.86 5.51
N VAL A 116 -3.08 9.23 5.45
CA VAL A 116 -2.75 8.03 6.22
C VAL A 116 -1.73 8.38 7.31
N ALA A 117 -1.83 7.74 8.47
CA ALA A 117 -0.91 7.97 9.57
C ALA A 117 0.53 7.58 9.20
N SER A 118 1.45 8.55 9.33
CA SER A 118 2.87 8.32 9.08
C SER A 118 3.45 7.34 10.10
N PRO A 119 4.26 6.37 9.65
CA PRO A 119 4.91 5.40 10.52
C PRO A 119 5.92 6.07 11.45
N THR A 120 6.16 5.46 12.61
CA THR A 120 7.30 5.82 13.47
C THR A 120 8.66 5.43 12.89
N ASP A 121 8.67 4.49 11.93
CA ASP A 121 9.87 4.03 11.22
C ASP A 121 9.67 4.20 9.70
N PRO A 122 9.89 5.43 9.18
CA PRO A 122 9.73 5.72 7.76
C PRO A 122 10.81 5.02 6.93
N GLU A 123 10.42 4.47 5.78
CA GLU A 123 11.36 3.96 4.78
C GLU A 123 12.25 5.13 4.31
N SER A 124 13.57 4.95 4.40
CA SER A 124 14.52 5.88 3.78
C SER A 124 14.25 5.87 2.29
N GLN A 125 13.55 6.88 1.78
CA GLN A 125 13.45 7.12 0.35
C GLN A 125 14.89 7.19 -0.19
N PRO A 126 15.25 6.43 -1.25
CA PRO A 126 16.41 6.81 -2.03
C PRO A 126 16.15 8.23 -2.51
N ALA A 127 17.03 9.14 -2.15
CA ALA A 127 16.97 10.51 -2.61
C ALA A 127 17.33 10.58 -4.10
N ASP A 128 16.51 10.02 -5.00
CA ASP A 128 16.68 10.22 -6.44
C ASP A 128 15.45 9.79 -7.24
N GLN A 129 14.75 10.78 -7.78
CA GLN A 129 14.34 10.86 -9.19
C GLN A 129 13.59 12.17 -9.42
N GLY A 130 14.37 13.26 -9.44
CA GLY A 130 13.84 14.62 -9.58
C GLY A 130 14.92 15.70 -9.69
N ALA A 131 16.21 15.37 -9.76
CA ALA A 131 17.15 16.23 -10.45
C ALA A 131 16.83 16.11 -11.96
N THR A 132 15.73 16.73 -12.39
CA THR A 132 15.64 17.18 -13.76
C THR A 132 16.82 18.12 -13.89
N VAL A 133 17.92 17.62 -14.46
CA VAL A 133 18.98 18.48 -14.98
C VAL A 133 18.26 19.31 -16.02
N THR A 134 17.73 20.45 -15.59
CA THR A 134 17.22 21.45 -16.51
C THR A 134 18.48 21.92 -17.21
N PRO A 135 18.66 21.66 -18.51
CA PRO A 135 19.75 22.31 -19.22
C PRO A 135 19.39 23.79 -19.20
N THR A 136 19.94 24.53 -18.24
CA THR A 136 19.91 25.99 -18.27
C THR A 136 20.77 26.36 -19.46
N ILE A 137 20.15 26.49 -20.63
CA ILE A 137 20.76 27.13 -21.79
C ILE A 137 20.90 28.59 -21.37
N SER A 138 22.01 28.90 -20.69
CA SER A 138 22.47 30.27 -20.49
C SER A 138 22.53 30.88 -21.88
N GLY A 139 21.68 31.88 -22.11
CA GLY A 139 21.43 32.45 -23.42
C GLY A 139 22.75 32.73 -24.15
N ARG A 140 22.77 32.37 -25.44
CA ARG A 140 23.87 32.61 -26.38
C ARG A 140 24.45 34.00 -26.12
N THR A 141 25.60 34.07 -25.46
CA THR A 141 26.32 35.32 -25.28
C THR A 141 26.70 35.77 -26.68
N LYS A 142 26.07 36.83 -27.19
CA LYS A 142 26.47 37.43 -28.46
C LYS A 142 27.88 37.98 -28.28
N ARG A 143 28.89 37.21 -28.68
CA ARG A 143 30.31 37.60 -28.62
C ARG A 143 30.69 38.67 -29.65
N TYR A 144 29.77 39.15 -30.48
CA TYR A 144 29.98 40.28 -31.38
C TYR A 144 28.69 41.09 -31.51
N GLY A 145 28.67 42.26 -30.87
CA GLY A 145 27.74 43.35 -31.15
C GLY A 145 28.47 44.46 -31.91
N ARG A 146 27.72 45.38 -32.52
CA ARG A 146 28.25 46.50 -33.31
C ARG A 146 29.26 47.38 -32.55
N ASP A 147 29.20 47.37 -31.21
CA ASP A 147 30.16 48.02 -30.29
C ASP A 147 31.55 47.36 -30.23
N SER A 148 31.74 46.15 -30.77
CA SER A 148 33.07 45.51 -30.86
C SER A 148 33.75 45.74 -32.22
N GLN A 149 33.28 46.72 -32.99
CA GLN A 149 33.97 47.22 -34.20
C GLN A 149 34.69 48.54 -33.91
N ASP A 150 35.72 48.49 -33.08
CA ASP A 150 36.91 49.33 -33.25
C ASP A 150 37.90 48.45 -34.04
N GLY A 151 38.36 48.75 -35.24
CA GLY A 151 38.68 50.07 -35.78
C GLY A 151 40.16 50.03 -36.19
N ILE A 152 40.43 49.44 -37.37
CA ILE A 152 41.68 49.45 -38.18
C ILE A 152 42.96 48.97 -37.50
#